data_AF-A0A0B5CP40-F1
#
_entry.id   AF-A0A0B5CP40-F1
#
_cell.length_a   1.000
_cell.length_b   1.000
_cell.length_c   1.000
_cell.angle_alpha   90.00
_cell.angle_beta   90.00
_cell.angle_gamma   90.00
#
_symmetry.space_group_name_H-M   'P 1'
#
loop_
_entity.id
_entity.type
_entity.pdbx_description
1 polymer ?
#
loop_
_entity_poly.entity_id
_entity_poly.type
_entity_poly.pdbx_seq_one_letter_code
_entity_poly.pdbx_strand_id
1 'polypeptide(L)'
;MDTHESDCVIVYEETADLFDQRRASRIRFAAANLPILLGVWVLAWILFWLYNQASISGKTASGLQIGSAMTVFVLAIYRLLHYQNLWLERRCNDAGKAWDTAEYVKKVSFCLAIVGMVLPAFALPIVFGGLFQFIFGMLLPGNRKPNISGAPQPDTPALCFAAVLSFVVAFAMLIWIFL
;
A
#
# COMPACT_ATOMS: atom_id res chain seq x y z
N MET A 1 1.92 50.35 -22.98
CA MET A 1 2.78 49.63 -23.94
C MET A 1 4.04 49.23 -23.18
N ASP A 2 3.89 48.44 -22.11
CA ASP A 2 3.55 46.99 -22.12
C ASP A 2 4.74 46.23 -22.70
N THR A 3 5.41 45.30 -22.01
CA THR A 3 4.89 44.25 -21.14
C THR A 3 5.97 43.83 -20.13
N HIS A 4 5.78 44.12 -18.84
CA HIS A 4 6.39 43.30 -17.79
C HIS A 4 5.49 42.09 -17.60
N GLU A 5 5.77 41.04 -18.35
CA GLU A 5 5.26 39.70 -18.09
C GLU A 5 5.95 39.25 -16.80
N SER A 6 5.34 39.62 -15.66
CA SER A 6 5.64 38.96 -14.39
C SER A 6 5.22 37.52 -14.58
N ASP A 7 6.20 36.66 -14.84
CA ASP A 7 6.09 35.23 -14.61
C ASP A 7 5.47 35.06 -13.22
N CYS A 8 4.19 34.69 -13.21
CA CYS A 8 3.48 34.29 -12.02
C CYS A 8 4.07 32.92 -11.64
N VAL A 9 5.30 32.93 -11.12
CA VAL A 9 5.85 31.80 -10.38
C VAL A 9 4.91 31.67 -9.19
N ILE A 10 4.05 30.65 -9.25
CA ILE A 10 3.30 30.19 -8.09
C ILE A 10 4.37 29.67 -7.13
N VAL A 11 4.91 30.57 -6.31
CA VAL A 11 5.74 30.21 -5.18
C VAL A 11 4.79 29.54 -4.22
N TYR A 12 4.74 28.20 -4.27
CA TYR A 12 4.15 27.42 -3.21
C TYR A 12 4.91 27.81 -1.95
N GLU A 13 4.24 28.49 -1.03
CA GLU A 13 4.80 28.83 0.26
C GLU A 13 5.18 27.51 0.95
N GLU A 14 6.48 27.22 1.02
CA GLU A 14 7.06 26.01 1.66
C GLU A 14 6.81 25.96 3.18
N THR A 15 6.03 26.90 3.71
CA THR A 15 5.56 26.86 5.10
C THR A 15 4.35 25.93 5.17
N ALA A 16 4.61 24.71 5.62
CA ALA A 16 3.64 23.80 6.19
C ALA A 16 2.49 24.54 6.90
N ASP A 17 1.25 24.31 6.48
CA ASP A 17 0.09 24.78 7.23
C ASP A 17 0.11 24.11 8.62
N LEU A 18 0.35 24.92 9.66
CA LEU A 18 0.42 24.46 11.05
C LEU A 18 -0.90 23.86 11.55
N PHE A 19 -2.03 24.19 10.89
CA PHE A 19 -3.34 23.66 11.21
C PHE A 19 -3.74 22.45 10.36
N ASP A 20 -2.99 22.15 9.29
CA ASP A 20 -3.17 20.88 8.61
C ASP A 20 -2.60 19.76 9.50
N GLN A 21 -3.38 18.70 9.63
CA GLN A 21 -3.07 17.56 10.50
C GLN A 21 -3.16 16.24 9.72
N ARG A 22 -3.11 16.31 8.38
CA ARG A 22 -3.15 15.14 7.49
C ARG A 22 -1.90 14.26 7.58
N ARG A 23 -0.89 14.67 8.34
CA ARG A 23 0.38 13.97 8.50
C ARG A 23 0.22 12.57 9.11
N ALA A 24 0.88 11.59 8.49
CA ALA A 24 0.86 10.20 8.92
C ALA A 24 2.11 9.82 9.74
N SER A 25 1.91 9.44 11.01
CA SER A 25 2.93 8.78 11.83
C SER A 25 3.16 7.33 11.38
N ARG A 26 4.22 6.69 11.89
CA ARG A 26 4.44 5.24 11.68
C ARG A 26 3.29 4.39 12.14
N ILE A 27 2.76 4.75 13.30
CA ILE A 27 1.66 4.04 13.93
C ILE A 27 0.38 4.21 13.10
N ARG A 28 0.12 5.42 12.58
CA ARG A 28 -1.00 5.70 11.66
C ARG A 28 -0.89 4.96 10.35
N PHE A 29 0.29 4.94 9.75
CA PHE A 29 0.56 4.16 8.54
C PHE A 29 0.25 2.68 8.75
N ALA A 30 0.79 2.10 9.84
CA ALA A 30 0.61 0.70 10.17
C ALA A 30 -0.88 0.37 10.44
N ALA A 31 -1.53 1.15 11.31
CA ALA A 31 -2.93 1.01 11.64
C ALA A 31 -3.86 1.18 10.43
N ALA A 32 -3.60 2.14 9.55
CA ALA A 32 -4.40 2.38 8.34
C ALA A 32 -4.32 1.21 7.34
N ASN A 33 -3.22 0.47 7.33
CA ASN A 33 -3.02 -0.68 6.45
C ASN A 33 -3.59 -1.99 7.00
N LEU A 34 -3.85 -2.08 8.31
CA LEU A 34 -4.43 -3.26 8.97
C LEU A 34 -5.68 -3.83 8.25
N PRO A 35 -6.77 -3.06 8.03
CA PRO A 35 -8.00 -3.62 7.47
C PRO A 35 -7.79 -4.14 6.04
N ILE A 36 -6.93 -3.49 5.27
CA ILE A 36 -6.67 -3.88 3.88
C ILE A 36 -5.77 -5.13 3.84
N LEU A 37 -4.75 -5.22 4.71
CA LEU A 37 -3.94 -6.44 4.86
C LEU A 37 -4.81 -7.65 5.23
N LEU A 38 -5.71 -7.50 6.20
CA LEU A 38 -6.67 -8.54 6.57
C LEU A 38 -7.59 -8.92 5.41
N GLY A 39 -8.14 -7.93 4.71
CA GLY A 39 -9.02 -8.16 3.57
C GLY A 39 -8.33 -8.93 2.43
N VAL A 40 -7.09 -8.54 2.09
CA VAL A 40 -6.29 -9.24 1.07
C VAL A 40 -5.92 -10.64 1.53
N TRP A 41 -5.59 -10.84 2.81
CA TRP A 41 -5.28 -12.16 3.34
C TRP A 41 -6.48 -13.12 3.31
N VAL A 42 -7.65 -12.65 3.75
CA VAL A 42 -8.90 -13.42 3.68
C VAL A 42 -9.25 -13.76 2.24
N LEU A 43 -9.12 -12.79 1.32
CA LEU A 43 -9.37 -13.01 -0.10
C LEU A 43 -8.40 -14.06 -0.68
N ALA A 44 -7.11 -13.98 -0.35
CA ALA A 44 -6.10 -14.96 -0.77
C ALA A 44 -6.43 -16.37 -0.24
N TRP A 45 -6.83 -16.47 1.03
CA TRP A 45 -7.22 -17.74 1.66
C TRP A 45 -8.43 -18.38 0.96
N ILE A 46 -9.47 -17.59 0.68
CA ILE A 46 -10.67 -18.07 -0.03
C ILE A 46 -10.31 -18.57 -1.43
N LEU A 47 -9.45 -17.85 -2.16
CA LEU A 47 -9.00 -18.26 -3.49
C LEU A 47 -8.19 -19.55 -3.46
N PHE A 48 -7.28 -19.68 -2.49
CA PHE A 48 -6.50 -20.90 -2.29
C PHE A 48 -7.41 -22.09 -1.96
N TRP A 49 -8.40 -21.88 -1.08
CA TRP A 49 -9.38 -22.90 -0.74
C TRP A 49 -10.21 -23.33 -1.96
N LEU A 50 -10.71 -22.38 -2.75
CA LEU A 50 -11.46 -22.67 -3.97
C LEU A 50 -10.62 -23.41 -5.01
N TYR A 51 -9.34 -23.02 -5.17
CA TYR A 51 -8.40 -23.70 -6.05
C TYR A 51 -8.19 -25.16 -5.63
N ASN A 52 -7.95 -25.41 -4.35
CA ASN A 52 -7.79 -26.78 -3.84
C ASN A 52 -9.04 -27.62 -4.05
N GLN A 53 -10.23 -27.06 -3.78
CA GLN A 53 -11.51 -27.74 -4.01
C GLN A 53 -11.72 -28.12 -5.48
N ALA A 54 -11.36 -27.22 -6.40
CA ALA A 54 -11.42 -27.47 -7.84
C ALA A 54 -10.44 -28.57 -8.28
N SER A 55 -9.21 -28.58 -7.73
CA SER A 55 -8.20 -29.60 -8.04
C SER A 55 -8.64 -31.00 -7.60
N ILE A 56 -9.29 -31.12 -6.43
CA ILE A 56 -9.78 -32.38 -5.88
C ILE A 56 -11.01 -32.88 -6.65
N SER A 57 -11.86 -31.95 -7.12
CA SER A 57 -13.15 -32.29 -7.72
C SER A 57 -13.11 -32.55 -9.24
N GLY A 58 -12.00 -32.27 -9.92
CA GLY A 58 -11.82 -32.50 -11.37
C GLY A 58 -12.78 -31.73 -12.30
N LYS A 59 -13.56 -30.77 -11.76
CA LYS A 59 -14.59 -30.05 -12.52
C LYS A 59 -14.00 -28.87 -13.28
N THR A 60 -13.96 -28.94 -14.60
CA THR A 60 -13.43 -27.91 -15.52
C THR A 60 -14.21 -26.59 -15.53
N ALA A 61 -15.50 -26.57 -15.15
CA ALA A 61 -16.31 -25.35 -15.03
C ALA A 61 -15.78 -24.37 -13.96
N SER A 62 -14.97 -24.84 -13.02
CA SER A 62 -14.33 -24.02 -11.98
C SER A 62 -13.19 -23.16 -12.52
N GLY A 63 -12.57 -23.52 -13.66
CA GLY A 63 -11.41 -22.80 -14.21
C GLY A 63 -11.71 -21.37 -14.64
N LEU A 64 -12.89 -21.12 -15.23
CA LEU A 64 -13.33 -19.78 -15.63
C LEU A 64 -13.64 -18.89 -14.41
N GLN A 65 -14.30 -19.47 -13.38
CA GLN A 65 -14.62 -18.78 -12.14
C GLN A 65 -13.35 -18.44 -11.34
N ILE A 66 -12.37 -19.36 -11.27
CA ILE A 66 -11.07 -19.13 -10.63
C ILE A 66 -10.30 -18.02 -11.36
N GLY A 67 -10.28 -18.03 -12.69
CA GLY A 67 -9.63 -16.98 -13.48
C GLY A 67 -10.19 -15.58 -13.21
N SER A 68 -11.53 -15.46 -13.13
CA SER A 68 -12.20 -14.19 -12.79
C SER A 68 -11.94 -13.72 -11.36
N ALA A 69 -11.84 -14.66 -10.41
CA ALA A 69 -11.57 -14.34 -9.01
C ALA A 69 -10.11 -13.89 -8.81
N MET A 70 -9.18 -14.43 -9.60
CA MET A 70 -7.78 -14.00 -9.62
C MET A 70 -7.60 -12.59 -10.17
N THR A 71 -8.42 -12.17 -11.13
CA THR A 71 -8.42 -10.78 -11.62
C THR A 71 -8.84 -9.80 -10.52
N VAL A 72 -9.89 -10.15 -9.77
CA VAL A 72 -10.35 -9.35 -8.61
C VAL A 72 -9.26 -9.29 -7.53
N PHE A 73 -8.56 -10.39 -7.29
CA PHE A 73 -7.44 -10.43 -6.35
C PHE A 73 -6.29 -9.50 -6.74
N VAL A 74 -5.84 -9.56 -8.00
CA VAL A 74 -4.80 -8.68 -8.53
C VAL A 74 -5.19 -7.21 -8.39
N LEU A 75 -6.44 -6.86 -8.68
CA LEU A 75 -6.98 -5.51 -8.48
C LEU A 75 -7.00 -5.10 -7.01
N ALA A 76 -7.38 -6.00 -6.10
CA ALA A 76 -7.40 -5.74 -4.66
C ALA A 76 -5.99 -5.47 -4.12
N ILE A 77 -4.98 -6.24 -4.54
CA ILE A 77 -3.59 -5.98 -4.13
C ILE A 77 -3.06 -4.69 -4.75
N TYR A 78 -3.38 -4.41 -6.01
CA TYR A 78 -3.02 -3.12 -6.62
C TYR A 78 -3.63 -1.94 -5.86
N ARG A 79 -4.90 -2.04 -5.43
CA ARG A 79 -5.55 -1.03 -4.59
C ARG A 79 -4.86 -0.90 -3.23
N LEU A 80 -4.47 -2.00 -2.60
CA LEU A 80 -3.67 -1.99 -1.37
C LEU A 80 -2.35 -1.23 -1.58
N LEU A 81 -1.61 -1.55 -2.64
CA LEU A 81 -0.34 -0.89 -2.98
C LEU A 81 -0.52 0.60 -3.26
N HIS A 82 -1.55 0.96 -4.02
CA HIS A 82 -1.89 2.35 -4.29
C HIS A 82 -2.20 3.10 -2.99
N TYR A 83 -2.97 2.48 -2.10
CA TYR A 83 -3.33 3.05 -0.80
C TYR A 83 -2.11 3.20 0.10
N GLN A 84 -1.28 2.16 0.22
CA GLN A 84 0.00 2.22 0.92
C GLN A 84 0.89 3.33 0.37
N ASN A 85 0.90 3.54 -0.95
CA ASN A 85 1.69 4.60 -1.59
C ASN A 85 1.19 5.99 -1.21
N LEU A 86 -0.11 6.20 -1.15
CA LEU A 86 -0.71 7.47 -0.72
C LEU A 86 -0.37 7.79 0.74
N TRP A 87 -0.35 6.76 1.60
CA TRP A 87 0.06 6.92 2.99
C TRP A 87 1.57 7.09 3.16
N LEU A 88 2.36 6.43 2.31
CA LEU A 88 3.80 6.66 2.22
C LEU A 88 4.11 8.06 1.73
N GLU A 89 3.37 8.61 0.77
CA GLU A 89 3.53 9.98 0.29
C GLU A 89 3.48 10.98 1.42
N ARG A 90 2.43 10.90 2.25
CA ARG A 90 2.25 11.74 3.44
C ARG A 90 3.38 11.61 4.47
N ARG A 91 4.17 10.53 4.41
CA ARG A 91 5.28 10.25 5.36
C ARG A 91 6.69 10.40 4.76
N CYS A 92 6.90 10.10 3.48
CA CYS A 92 8.18 10.29 2.78
C CYS A 92 8.45 11.78 2.57
N ASN A 93 7.38 12.53 2.34
CA ASN A 93 7.38 13.98 2.34
C ASN A 93 7.80 14.60 3.70
N ASP A 94 7.80 13.81 4.78
CA ASP A 94 8.33 14.19 6.10
C ASP A 94 9.80 13.75 6.27
N ALA A 95 10.23 12.66 5.65
CA ALA A 95 11.63 12.20 5.69
C ALA A 95 12.55 12.94 4.69
N GLY A 96 11.99 13.71 3.75
CA GLY A 96 12.73 14.35 2.64
C GLY A 96 13.50 13.35 1.78
N LYS A 97 13.18 12.06 1.90
CA LYS A 97 13.94 10.94 1.34
C LYS A 97 12.99 9.83 0.93
N ALA A 98 13.36 9.17 -0.16
CA ALA A 98 12.81 7.90 -0.62
C ALA A 98 11.40 7.93 -1.24
N TRP A 99 10.96 9.10 -1.71
CA TRP A 99 9.83 9.26 -2.63
C TRP A 99 10.00 8.41 -3.90
N ASP A 100 11.18 8.51 -4.52
CA ASP A 100 11.50 7.79 -5.75
C ASP A 100 11.36 6.28 -5.61
N THR A 101 11.77 5.73 -4.45
CA THR A 101 11.65 4.30 -4.16
C THR A 101 10.19 3.86 -4.07
N ALA A 102 9.35 4.61 -3.35
CA ALA A 102 7.92 4.30 -3.22
C ALA A 102 7.20 4.41 -4.58
N GLU A 103 7.50 5.46 -5.34
CA GLU A 103 6.96 5.66 -6.68
C GLU A 103 7.39 4.55 -7.65
N TYR A 104 8.65 4.12 -7.59
CA TYR A 104 9.16 3.01 -8.40
C TYR A 104 8.44 1.70 -8.08
N VAL A 105 8.28 1.36 -6.80
CA VAL A 105 7.55 0.15 -6.37
C VAL A 105 6.10 0.18 -6.87
N LYS A 106 5.42 1.33 -6.80
CA LYS A 106 4.06 1.49 -7.34
C LYS A 106 4.02 1.28 -8.86
N LYS A 107 4.95 1.86 -9.62
CA LYS A 107 5.02 1.72 -11.09
C LYS A 107 5.27 0.28 -11.50
N VAL A 108 6.28 -0.36 -10.90
CA VAL A 108 6.58 -1.79 -11.13
C VAL A 108 5.37 -2.64 -10.79
N SER A 109 4.74 -2.40 -9.64
CA SER A 109 3.56 -3.16 -9.25
C SER A 109 2.36 -2.96 -10.17
N PHE A 110 2.18 -1.78 -10.75
CA PHE A 110 1.16 -1.54 -11.78
C PHE A 110 1.42 -2.36 -13.04
N CYS A 111 2.65 -2.36 -13.53
CA CYS A 111 3.04 -3.21 -14.67
C CYS A 111 2.82 -4.70 -14.35
N LEU A 112 3.23 -5.15 -13.17
CA LEU A 112 3.00 -6.52 -12.71
C LEU A 112 1.51 -6.84 -12.58
N ALA A 113 0.67 -5.89 -12.15
CA ALA A 113 -0.78 -6.09 -12.08
C ALA A 113 -1.40 -6.28 -13.46
N ILE A 114 -1.00 -5.50 -14.46
CA ILE A 114 -1.46 -5.68 -15.84
C ILE A 114 -1.06 -7.06 -16.37
N VAL A 115 0.20 -7.44 -16.18
CA VAL A 115 0.70 -8.76 -16.60
C VAL A 115 0.00 -9.88 -15.81
N GLY A 116 -0.25 -9.67 -14.51
CA GLY A 116 -0.91 -10.59 -13.60
C GLY A 116 -2.38 -10.87 -13.93
N MET A 117 -3.05 -9.96 -14.64
CA MET A 117 -4.40 -10.21 -15.16
C MET A 117 -4.41 -11.26 -16.27
N VAL A 118 -3.31 -11.40 -17.02
CA VAL A 118 -3.15 -12.38 -18.10
C VAL A 118 -2.46 -13.65 -17.59
N LEU A 119 -1.49 -13.49 -16.70
CA LEU A 119 -0.62 -14.54 -16.19
C LEU A 119 -0.70 -14.61 -14.66
N PRO A 120 -1.50 -15.53 -14.10
CA PRO A 120 -1.74 -15.64 -12.66
C PRO A 120 -0.46 -15.78 -11.81
N ALA A 121 0.62 -16.31 -12.39
CA ALA A 121 1.92 -16.46 -11.74
C ALA A 121 2.50 -15.12 -11.22
N PHE A 122 2.11 -13.98 -11.82
CA PHE A 122 2.58 -12.67 -11.41
C PHE A 122 1.80 -12.08 -10.22
N ALA A 123 0.75 -12.75 -9.71
CA ALA A 123 0.04 -12.30 -8.52
C ALA A 123 0.95 -12.31 -7.26
N LEU A 124 1.81 -13.33 -7.13
CA LEU A 124 2.74 -13.46 -5.99
C LEU A 124 3.75 -12.30 -5.91
N PRO A 125 4.47 -11.94 -6.98
CA PRO A 125 5.31 -10.74 -7.01
C PRO A 125 4.61 -9.44 -6.57
N ILE A 126 3.32 -9.27 -6.88
CA ILE A 126 2.55 -8.08 -6.45
C ILE A 126 2.29 -8.13 -4.94
N VAL A 127 1.97 -9.29 -4.37
CA VAL A 127 1.85 -9.47 -2.91
C VAL A 127 3.16 -9.13 -2.21
N PHE A 128 4.29 -9.62 -2.75
CA PHE A 128 5.62 -9.26 -2.25
C PHE A 128 5.88 -7.76 -2.34
N GLY A 129 5.48 -7.11 -3.43
CA GLY A 129 5.54 -5.65 -3.56
C GLY A 129 4.79 -4.93 -2.45
N GLY A 130 3.57 -5.37 -2.12
CA GLY A 130 2.75 -4.78 -1.05
C GLY A 130 3.34 -4.98 0.35
N LEU A 131 3.90 -6.16 0.62
CA LEU A 131 4.57 -6.44 1.89
C LEU A 131 5.89 -5.66 2.01
N PHE A 132 6.67 -5.59 0.94
CA PHE A 132 7.88 -4.78 0.87
C PHE A 132 7.58 -3.31 1.13
N GLN A 133 6.57 -2.74 0.47
CA GLN A 133 6.18 -1.35 0.63
C GLN A 133 5.69 -1.04 2.06
N PHE A 134 4.98 -1.97 2.68
CA PHE A 134 4.61 -1.89 4.09
C PHE A 134 5.84 -1.88 5.03
N ILE A 135 6.77 -2.83 4.86
CA ILE A 135 7.99 -2.92 5.67
C ILE A 135 8.86 -1.68 5.48
N PHE A 136 9.05 -1.27 4.23
CA PHE A 136 9.77 -0.05 3.87
C PHE A 136 9.18 1.17 4.58
N GLY A 137 7.86 1.34 4.53
CA GLY A 137 7.18 2.40 5.29
C GLY A 137 7.43 2.32 6.78
N MET A 138 7.46 1.12 7.37
CA MET A 138 7.79 0.95 8.78
C MET A 138 9.22 1.35 9.13
N LEU A 139 10.19 1.08 8.24
CA LEU A 139 11.62 1.36 8.46
C LEU A 139 12.00 2.84 8.29
N LEU A 140 11.19 3.62 7.57
CA LEU A 140 11.44 5.06 7.41
C LEU A 140 11.53 5.75 8.79
N PRO A 141 12.60 6.53 9.04
CA PRO A 141 12.74 7.25 10.31
C PRO A 141 11.57 8.19 10.50
N GLY A 142 11.05 8.27 11.73
CA GLY A 142 10.05 9.27 12.06
C GLY A 142 10.71 10.63 12.16
N ASN A 143 10.28 11.61 11.37
CA ASN A 143 10.65 13.01 11.61
C ASN A 143 9.50 13.67 12.39
N ARG A 144 9.79 14.66 13.23
CA ARG A 144 8.76 15.40 14.01
C ARG A 144 8.51 16.80 13.45
N LYS A 145 9.30 17.23 12.47
CA LYS A 145 9.14 18.52 11.85
C LYS A 145 7.81 18.59 11.08
N PRO A 146 7.13 19.75 11.08
CA PRO A 146 5.99 19.97 10.20
C PRO A 146 6.47 19.95 8.74
N ASN A 147 5.61 19.48 7.84
CA ASN A 147 5.84 19.47 6.39
C ASN A 147 4.59 19.96 5.66
N ILE A 148 4.54 19.93 4.33
CA ILE A 148 3.34 20.37 3.56
C ILE A 148 2.07 19.54 3.87
N SER A 149 2.16 18.43 4.60
CA SER A 149 1.02 17.66 5.13
C SER A 149 0.67 18.02 6.58
N GLY A 150 1.32 19.05 7.12
CA GLY A 150 1.08 19.65 8.42
C GLY A 150 1.84 19.03 9.60
N ALA A 151 1.31 19.22 10.82
CA ALA A 151 1.93 18.73 12.05
C ALA A 151 1.56 17.25 12.32
N PRO A 152 2.46 16.45 12.94
CA PRO A 152 2.13 15.08 13.31
C PRO A 152 1.01 15.05 14.34
N GLN A 153 -0.10 14.36 14.02
CA GLN A 153 -1.13 14.11 15.03
C GLN A 153 -0.61 13.16 16.12
N PRO A 154 -1.01 13.38 17.38
CA PRO A 154 -0.71 12.43 18.44
C PRO A 154 -1.32 11.05 18.14
N ASP A 155 -0.60 10.02 18.54
CA ASP A 155 -1.03 8.64 18.38
C ASP A 155 -1.87 8.23 19.60
N THR A 156 -3.02 7.58 19.34
CA THR A 156 -3.90 7.08 20.41
C THR A 156 -3.55 5.62 20.75
N PRO A 157 -3.92 5.13 21.94
CA PRO A 157 -3.67 3.73 22.34
C PRO A 157 -4.27 2.71 21.36
N ALA A 158 -5.45 3.00 20.82
CA ALA A 158 -6.11 2.15 19.83
C ALA A 158 -5.30 2.04 18.53
N LEU A 159 -4.70 3.15 18.09
CA LEU A 159 -3.82 3.18 16.92
C LEU A 159 -2.54 2.37 17.15
N CYS A 160 -1.96 2.45 18.35
CA CYS A 160 -0.81 1.62 18.72
C CYS A 160 -1.14 0.13 18.64
N PHE A 161 -2.30 -0.27 19.16
CA PHE A 161 -2.75 -1.66 19.09
C PHE A 161 -2.94 -2.11 17.63
N ALA A 162 -3.63 -1.31 16.82
CA ALA A 162 -3.83 -1.60 15.40
C ALA A 162 -2.51 -1.68 14.63
N ALA A 163 -1.52 -0.85 14.96
CA ALA A 163 -0.19 -0.90 14.37
C ALA A 163 0.55 -2.20 14.71
N VAL A 164 0.54 -2.62 15.97
CA VAL A 164 1.13 -3.91 16.38
C VAL A 164 0.43 -5.07 15.65
N LEU A 165 -0.90 -5.06 15.61
CA LEU A 165 -1.66 -6.10 14.92
C LEU A 165 -1.33 -6.14 13.42
N SER A 166 -1.17 -4.98 12.77
CA SER A 166 -0.81 -4.93 11.34
C SER A 166 0.55 -5.55 11.06
N PHE A 167 1.49 -5.39 11.99
CA PHE A 167 2.81 -6.02 11.92
C PHE A 167 2.70 -7.53 12.06
N VAL A 168 1.96 -8.01 13.07
CA VAL A 168 1.73 -9.45 13.29
C VAL A 168 1.08 -10.09 12.06
N VAL A 169 0.05 -9.46 11.49
CA VAL A 169 -0.65 -9.94 10.29
C VAL A 169 0.30 -10.00 9.09
N ALA A 170 1.09 -8.95 8.85
CA ALA A 170 2.05 -8.94 7.74
C ALA A 170 3.10 -10.07 7.85
N PHE A 171 3.59 -10.35 9.06
CA PHE A 171 4.50 -11.47 9.30
C PHE A 171 3.82 -12.83 9.14
N ALA A 172 2.58 -12.98 9.63
CA ALA A 172 1.81 -14.21 9.44
C ALA A 172 1.54 -14.48 7.95
N MET A 173 1.22 -13.45 7.17
CA MET A 173 1.06 -13.56 5.72
C MET A 173 2.36 -14.00 5.04
N LEU A 174 3.52 -13.43 5.42
CA LEU A 174 4.81 -13.85 4.89
C LEU A 174 5.06 -15.33 5.16
N ILE A 175 4.90 -15.78 6.40
CA ILE A 175 5.09 -17.19 6.78
C ILE A 175 4.15 -18.09 5.97
N TRP A 176 2.87 -17.73 5.87
CA TRP A 176 1.86 -18.50 5.13
C TRP A 176 2.16 -18.61 3.63
N ILE A 177 2.76 -17.59 3.01
CA ILE A 177 3.16 -17.64 1.60
C ILE A 177 4.31 -18.64 1.38
N PHE A 178 5.17 -18.87 2.38
CA PHE A 178 6.34 -19.74 2.29
C PHE A 178 6.11 -21.17 2.82
N LEU A 179 4.90 -21.49 3.29
CA LEU A 179 4.56 -22.75 3.94
C LEU A 179 3.55 -23.55 3.10
#